data_AF-A0A060XJ68-F1
#
_entry.id   AF-A0A060XJ68-F1
#
_cell.length_a   1.000
_cell.length_b   1.000
_cell.length_c   1.000
_cell.angle_alpha   90.00
_cell.angle_beta   90.00
_cell.angle_gamma   90.00
#
_symmetry.space_group_name_H-M   'P 1'
#
loop_
_entity.id
_entity.type
_entity.pdbx_description
1 polymer ?
#
loop_
_entity_poly.entity_id
_entity_poly.type
_entity_poly.pdbx_seq_one_letter_code
_entity_poly.pdbx_strand_id
1 'polypeptide(L)'
;MSEKTEVDLTGAKQNTGVWLVKVPKYLAQQWAKASGKGEIGKLKIVKKQGKADVSFTLNEDLTSLSALGEKAASVRAPRDHPFTMHSVGGQTLAVFTETSADKISLEGMVVQRAECRPAVNENYMKLKKPT
;
A
#
# COMPACT_ATOMS: atom_id res chain seq x y z
N MET A 1 14.42 9.37 -38.16
CA MET A 1 13.01 9.73 -37.97
C MET A 1 12.53 8.95 -36.77
N SER A 2 12.24 9.64 -35.67
CA SER A 2 12.04 9.08 -34.33
C SER A 2 11.04 7.93 -34.29
N GLU A 3 11.46 6.79 -33.76
CA GLU A 3 10.55 5.71 -33.36
C GLU A 3 9.59 6.30 -32.32
N LYS A 4 8.32 6.42 -32.70
CA LYS A 4 7.26 6.82 -31.78
C LYS A 4 7.18 5.74 -30.70
N THR A 5 7.51 6.08 -29.46
CA THR A 5 7.14 5.27 -28.30
C THR A 5 5.61 5.16 -28.27
N GLU A 6 5.10 4.03 -28.75
CA GLU A 6 3.67 3.73 -28.78
C GLU A 6 3.22 3.34 -27.36
N VAL A 7 2.10 3.90 -26.92
CA VAL A 7 1.51 3.60 -25.60
C VAL A 7 0.38 2.61 -25.78
N ASP A 8 0.48 1.46 -25.12
CA ASP A 8 -0.59 0.46 -25.08
C ASP A 8 -1.76 0.96 -24.21
N LEU A 9 -2.96 1.06 -24.79
CA LEU A 9 -4.15 1.59 -24.11
C LEU A 9 -5.15 0.51 -23.66
N THR A 10 -4.75 -0.76 -23.68
CA THR A 10 -5.66 -1.89 -23.43
C THR A 10 -6.31 -1.84 -22.05
N GLY A 11 -5.55 -1.53 -20.98
CA GLY A 11 -6.09 -1.46 -19.62
C GLY A 11 -7.12 -0.34 -19.42
N ALA A 12 -6.90 0.82 -20.05
CA ALA A 12 -7.89 1.90 -20.05
C ALA A 12 -9.17 1.53 -20.81
N LYS A 13 -9.06 0.87 -21.96
CA LYS A 13 -10.24 0.43 -22.75
C LYS A 13 -11.08 -0.61 -22.00
N GLN A 14 -10.47 -1.39 -21.11
CA GLN A 14 -11.15 -2.38 -20.28
C GLN A 14 -11.79 -1.79 -19.02
N ASN A 15 -11.70 -0.46 -18.80
CA ASN A 15 -12.15 0.20 -17.58
C ASN A 15 -11.56 -0.42 -16.31
N THR A 16 -10.30 -0.84 -16.35
CA THR A 16 -9.61 -1.40 -15.19
C THR A 16 -9.53 -0.35 -14.08
N GLY A 17 -10.19 -0.64 -12.96
CA GLY A 17 -10.20 0.21 -11.76
C GLY A 17 -9.17 -0.25 -10.74
N VAL A 18 -8.23 0.62 -10.38
CA VAL A 18 -7.18 0.35 -9.38
C VAL A 18 -7.34 1.18 -8.12
N TRP A 19 -6.76 0.70 -7.02
CA TRP A 19 -6.74 1.41 -5.74
C TRP A 19 -5.37 2.05 -5.50
N LEU A 20 -5.36 3.30 -5.08
CA LEU A 20 -4.16 4.00 -4.63
C LEU A 20 -4.14 4.08 -3.10
N VAL A 21 -3.21 3.37 -2.47
CA VAL A 21 -3.09 3.30 -1.01
C VAL A 21 -1.80 3.97 -0.57
N LYS A 22 -1.91 5.01 0.26
CA LYS A 22 -0.77 5.60 0.96
C LYS A 22 -0.40 4.71 2.16
N VAL A 23 0.88 4.36 2.28
CA VAL A 23 1.39 3.40 3.28
C VAL A 23 2.45 4.05 4.18
N PRO A 24 2.45 3.79 5.52
CA PRO A 24 3.51 4.27 6.40
C PRO A 24 4.87 3.64 6.09
N LYS A 25 5.95 4.43 6.21
CA LYS A 25 7.31 3.99 5.88
C LYS A 25 7.75 2.70 6.59
N TYR A 26 7.46 2.59 7.89
CA TYR A 26 7.83 1.39 8.68
C TYR A 26 7.15 0.11 8.15
N LEU A 27 5.92 0.24 7.62
CA LEU A 27 5.14 -0.89 7.13
C LEU A 27 5.70 -1.36 5.79
N ALA A 28 6.03 -0.44 4.89
CA ALA A 28 6.75 -0.75 3.64
C ALA A 28 8.10 -1.44 3.92
N GLN A 29 8.82 -1.00 4.96
CA GLN A 29 10.06 -1.66 5.39
C GLN A 29 9.83 -3.08 5.93
N GLN A 30 8.70 -3.37 6.57
CA GLN A 30 8.38 -4.75 6.98
C GLN A 30 7.99 -5.60 5.77
N TRP A 31 7.26 -5.07 4.81
CA TRP A 31 6.88 -5.80 3.58
C TRP A 31 8.11 -6.24 2.78
N ALA A 32 9.18 -5.43 2.76
CA ALA A 32 10.43 -5.79 2.11
C ALA A 32 11.14 -7.02 2.73
N LYS A 33 10.75 -7.44 3.94
CA LYS A 33 11.29 -8.63 4.61
C LYS A 33 10.49 -9.90 4.31
N ALA A 34 9.37 -9.79 3.60
CA ALA A 34 8.54 -10.95 3.26
C ALA A 34 9.34 -11.95 2.42
N SER A 35 9.35 -13.19 2.88
CA SER A 35 10.04 -14.29 2.21
C SER A 35 9.07 -15.13 1.37
N GLY A 36 9.60 -15.92 0.43
CA GLY A 36 8.78 -16.82 -0.40
C GLY A 36 7.98 -16.07 -1.48
N LYS A 37 6.66 -16.29 -1.52
CA LYS A 37 5.76 -15.76 -2.57
C LYS A 37 5.35 -14.30 -2.36
N GLY A 38 5.91 -13.60 -1.37
CA GLY A 38 5.59 -12.19 -1.09
C GLY A 38 4.27 -11.98 -0.34
N GLU A 39 3.79 -12.97 0.41
CA GLU A 39 2.61 -12.78 1.28
C GLU A 39 2.98 -11.93 2.49
N ILE A 40 2.33 -10.77 2.63
CA ILE A 40 2.62 -9.78 3.68
C ILE A 40 1.53 -9.68 4.76
N GLY A 41 0.33 -10.19 4.49
CA GLY A 41 -0.81 -9.94 5.35
C GLY A 41 -2.14 -10.19 4.66
N LYS A 42 -3.22 -9.82 5.34
CA LYS A 42 -4.59 -9.97 4.86
C LYS A 42 -5.31 -8.61 4.85
N LEU A 43 -6.02 -8.34 3.77
CA LEU A 43 -6.92 -7.18 3.67
C LEU A 43 -8.34 -7.61 4.04
N LYS A 44 -8.94 -6.94 5.01
CA LYS A 44 -10.32 -7.15 5.45
C LYS A 44 -11.18 -5.98 4.99
N ILE A 45 -12.28 -6.29 4.30
CA ILE A 45 -13.27 -5.32 3.84
C ILE A 45 -14.61 -5.69 4.47
N VAL A 46 -15.11 -4.84 5.36
CA VAL A 46 -16.42 -5.02 6.00
C VAL A 46 -17.35 -3.93 5.50
N LYS A 47 -18.40 -4.32 4.77
CA LYS A 47 -19.47 -3.41 4.37
C LYS A 47 -20.58 -3.43 5.42
N LYS A 48 -20.68 -2.37 6.21
CA LYS A 48 -21.84 -2.09 7.06
C LYS A 48 -22.77 -1.15 6.30
N GLN A 49 -24.06 -1.11 6.64
CA GLN A 49 -25.10 -0.34 5.93
C GLN A 49 -24.63 1.09 5.60
N GLY A 50 -24.17 1.32 4.36
CA GLY A 50 -23.68 2.61 3.87
C GLY A 50 -22.21 2.98 4.19
N LYS A 51 -21.46 2.19 4.97
CA LYS A 51 -20.05 2.46 5.31
C LYS A 51 -19.18 1.22 5.13
N ALA A 52 -18.11 1.37 4.34
CA ALA A 52 -17.07 0.35 4.21
C ALA A 52 -15.95 0.61 5.22
N ASP A 53 -15.75 -0.32 6.15
CA ASP A 53 -14.59 -0.37 7.03
C ASP A 53 -13.54 -1.29 6.39
N VAL A 54 -12.40 -0.73 6.02
CA VAL A 54 -11.28 -1.47 5.40
C VAL A 54 -10.10 -1.47 6.36
N SER A 55 -9.45 -2.61 6.54
CA SER A 55 -8.26 -2.73 7.39
C SER A 55 -7.28 -3.77 6.84
N PHE A 56 -5.99 -3.50 6.98
CA PHE A 56 -4.92 -4.45 6.66
C PHE A 56 -4.35 -5.04 7.96
N THR A 57 -4.18 -6.35 7.99
CA THR A 57 -3.55 -7.07 9.10
C THR A 57 -2.23 -7.68 8.63
N LEU A 58 -1.13 -7.25 9.24
CA LEU A 58 0.23 -7.74 8.95
C LEU A 58 0.43 -9.16 9.51
N ASN A 59 1.15 -9.99 8.76
CA ASN A 59 1.55 -11.33 9.21
C ASN A 59 2.48 -11.27 10.43
N GLU A 60 2.45 -12.30 11.27
CA GLU A 60 3.14 -12.33 12.57
C GLU A 60 4.66 -12.28 12.44
N ASP A 61 5.21 -13.01 11.48
CA ASP A 61 6.62 -13.08 11.14
C ASP A 61 7.19 -11.72 10.71
N LEU A 62 6.36 -10.85 10.15
CA LEU A 62 6.73 -9.50 9.72
C LEU A 62 6.57 -8.42 10.79
N THR A 63 6.19 -8.79 12.02
CA THR A 63 6.03 -7.81 13.11
C THR A 63 7.35 -7.40 13.79
N SER A 64 8.44 -8.09 13.46
CA SER A 64 9.76 -7.96 14.09
C SER A 64 10.54 -6.74 13.58
N LEU A 65 10.61 -5.69 14.40
CA LEU A 65 11.30 -4.44 14.07
C LEU A 65 12.80 -4.51 14.42
N SER A 66 13.60 -5.09 13.52
CA SER A 66 15.06 -5.17 13.68
C SER A 66 15.84 -3.88 13.37
N ALA A 67 15.16 -2.78 13.02
CA ALA A 67 15.81 -1.58 12.45
C ALA A 67 16.32 -0.54 13.46
N LEU A 68 16.06 -0.71 14.77
CA LEU A 68 16.59 0.16 15.83
C LEU A 68 17.46 -0.72 16.73
N GLY A 69 18.78 -0.47 16.75
CA GLY A 69 19.80 -1.32 17.39
C GLY A 69 19.44 -1.81 18.79
N GLU A 70 19.92 -3.02 19.11
CA GLU A 70 19.96 -3.88 20.33
C GLU A 70 19.04 -3.62 21.55
N LYS A 71 18.45 -2.43 21.77
CA LYS A 71 17.47 -2.12 22.82
C LYS A 71 16.00 -2.15 22.37
N ALA A 72 15.70 -2.40 21.09
CA ALA A 72 14.32 -2.41 20.57
C ALA A 72 13.62 -3.78 20.59
N ALA A 73 14.18 -4.80 21.25
CA ALA A 73 13.65 -6.17 21.29
C ALA A 73 12.21 -6.30 21.83
N SER A 74 11.64 -5.24 22.44
CA SER A 74 10.28 -5.23 22.99
C SER A 74 9.25 -4.50 22.14
N VAL A 75 9.62 -3.84 21.03
CA VAL A 75 8.67 -3.07 20.21
C VAL A 75 8.29 -3.87 18.97
N ARG A 76 7.05 -4.37 18.94
CA ARG A 76 6.47 -5.03 17.77
C ARG A 76 5.70 -4.03 16.91
N ALA A 77 5.77 -4.19 15.59
CA ALA A 77 4.93 -3.39 14.69
C ALA A 77 3.44 -3.63 15.01
N PRO A 78 2.58 -2.59 14.94
CA PRO A 78 1.14 -2.79 14.95
C PRO A 78 0.75 -3.81 13.88
N ARG A 79 -0.17 -4.73 14.20
CA ARG A 79 -0.66 -5.70 13.21
C ARG A 79 -1.79 -5.12 12.39
N ASP A 80 -2.73 -4.48 13.05
CA ASP A 80 -3.92 -3.93 12.41
C ASP A 80 -3.69 -2.49 11.97
N HIS A 81 -4.09 -2.23 10.73
CA HIS A 81 -3.93 -0.95 10.08
C HIS A 81 -5.24 -0.57 9.39
N PRO A 82 -6.12 0.22 10.05
CA PRO A 82 -7.33 0.70 9.42
C PRO A 82 -7.01 1.63 8.25
N PHE A 83 -7.82 1.56 7.20
CA PHE A 83 -7.73 2.43 6.04
C PHE A 83 -8.73 3.58 6.21
N THR A 84 -8.25 4.80 5.99
CA THR A 84 -9.12 5.97 5.82
C THR A 84 -9.36 6.17 4.32
N MET A 85 -10.61 6.02 3.88
CA MET A 85 -10.98 6.22 2.48
C MET A 85 -10.98 7.72 2.13
N HIS A 86 -10.51 8.08 0.94
CA HIS A 86 -10.44 9.45 0.44
C HIS A 86 -11.29 9.60 -0.82
N SER A 87 -11.82 10.80 -1.05
CA SER A 87 -12.49 11.11 -2.31
C SER A 87 -11.50 11.06 -3.48
N VAL A 88 -11.95 10.51 -4.60
CA VAL A 88 -11.23 10.50 -5.88
C VAL A 88 -11.69 11.67 -6.78
N GLY A 89 -12.65 12.48 -6.32
CA GLY A 89 -13.14 13.64 -7.04
C GLY A 89 -12.11 14.77 -7.16
N GLY A 90 -12.19 15.55 -8.24
CA GLY A 90 -11.37 16.75 -8.46
C GLY A 90 -10.09 16.51 -9.26
N GLN A 91 -9.66 15.27 -9.45
CA GLN A 91 -8.55 14.93 -10.33
C GLN A 91 -8.68 13.50 -10.86
N THR A 92 -8.54 13.33 -12.17
CA THR A 92 -8.45 12.02 -12.80
C THR A 92 -7.02 11.49 -12.67
N LEU A 93 -6.86 10.32 -12.05
CA LEU A 93 -5.57 9.66 -11.87
C LEU A 93 -5.54 8.35 -12.67
N ALA A 94 -4.44 8.09 -13.36
CA ALA A 94 -4.21 6.87 -14.12
C ALA A 94 -2.85 6.26 -13.76
N VAL A 95 -2.72 4.95 -13.94
CA VAL A 95 -1.48 4.20 -13.73
C VAL A 95 -0.95 3.73 -15.06
N PHE A 96 0.30 4.06 -15.35
CA PHE A 96 1.04 3.50 -16.48
C PHE A 96 2.24 2.70 -15.96
N THR A 97 2.65 1.70 -16.73
CA THR A 97 3.84 0.90 -16.49
C THR A 97 4.85 1.12 -17.61
N GLU A 98 6.11 0.98 -17.25
CA GLU A 98 7.24 0.94 -18.18
C GLU A 98 7.99 -0.37 -17.92
N THR A 99 8.14 -1.16 -18.98
CA THR A 99 8.90 -2.42 -18.91
C THR A 99 10.38 -2.17 -19.12
N SER A 100 11.24 -3.14 -18.80
CA SER A 100 12.68 -3.07 -19.04
C SER A 100 13.08 -3.02 -20.53
N ALA A 101 12.11 -3.18 -21.44
CA ALA A 101 12.28 -3.04 -22.89
C ALA A 101 11.68 -1.71 -23.39
N ASP A 102 11.54 -0.72 -22.51
CA ASP A 102 11.02 0.64 -22.77
C ASP A 102 9.60 0.68 -23.37
N LYS A 103 8.83 -0.42 -23.24
CA LYS A 103 7.42 -0.47 -23.61
C LYS A 103 6.56 0.18 -22.52
N ILE A 104 5.70 1.13 -22.92
CA ILE A 104 4.77 1.85 -22.03
C ILE A 104 3.34 1.32 -22.21
N SER A 105 2.65 1.07 -21.10
CA SER A 105 1.24 0.63 -21.08
C SER A 105 0.41 1.40 -20.06
N LEU A 106 -0.83 1.76 -20.42
CA LEU A 106 -1.82 2.36 -19.53
C LEU A 106 -2.67 1.27 -18.88
N GLU A 107 -2.38 0.96 -17.62
CA GLU A 107 -2.95 -0.17 -16.87
C GLU A 107 -4.39 0.07 -16.44
N GLY A 108 -4.73 1.31 -16.07
CA GLY A 108 -6.07 1.62 -15.59
C GLY A 108 -6.19 2.96 -14.87
N MET A 109 -7.40 3.19 -14.38
CA MET A 109 -7.79 4.43 -13.69
C MET A 109 -7.89 4.19 -12.19
N VAL A 110 -7.41 5.14 -11.38
CA VAL A 110 -7.60 5.06 -9.93
C VAL A 110 -9.06 5.33 -9.62
N VAL A 111 -9.76 4.33 -9.09
CA VAL A 111 -11.18 4.42 -8.71
C VAL A 111 -11.39 4.56 -7.21
N GLN A 112 -10.34 4.34 -6.43
CA GLN A 112 -10.38 4.47 -4.98
C GLN A 112 -9.05 4.95 -4.41
N ARG A 113 -9.12 5.86 -3.44
CA ARG A 113 -7.94 6.33 -2.70
C ARG A 113 -8.11 5.99 -1.22
N ALA A 114 -7.03 5.52 -0.60
CA ALA A 114 -7.03 5.22 0.82
C ALA A 114 -5.69 5.60 1.46
N GLU A 115 -5.73 5.85 2.77
CA GLU A 115 -4.54 5.98 3.60
C GLU A 115 -4.56 4.87 4.65
N CYS A 116 -3.58 3.98 4.56
CA CYS A 116 -3.29 2.98 5.58
C CYS A 116 -2.71 3.69 6.81
N ARG A 117 -3.40 3.61 7.95
CA ARG A 117 -2.95 4.24 9.18
C ARG A 117 -2.52 3.17 10.18
N PRO A 118 -1.48 3.45 10.99
CA PRO A 118 -1.17 2.63 12.15
C PRO A 118 -2.36 2.64 13.10
N ALA A 119 -2.72 1.48 13.67
CA ALA A 119 -3.51 1.49 14.89
C ALA A 119 -2.72 2.28 15.95
N VAL A 120 -3.33 3.34 16.50
CA VAL A 120 -2.71 4.18 17.53
C VAL A 120 -2.56 3.35 18.80
N ASN A 121 -1.40 2.74 18.98
CA ASN A 121 -1.04 1.96 20.14
C ASN A 121 0.31 2.43 20.71
N GLU A 122 0.63 2.03 21.94
CA GLU A 122 1.87 2.43 22.62
C GLU A 122 3.13 2.09 21.80
N ASN A 123 3.09 1.00 21.03
CA ASN A 123 4.20 0.57 20.18
C ASN A 123 4.43 1.53 19.01
N TYR A 124 3.38 2.05 18.40
CA TYR A 124 3.48 3.08 17.37
C TYR A 124 4.04 4.41 17.92
N MET A 125 3.68 4.78 19.15
CA MET A 125 4.23 5.99 19.78
C MET A 125 5.73 5.85 20.08
N LYS A 126 6.18 4.64 20.48
CA LYS A 126 7.62 4.34 20.64
C LYS A 126 8.39 4.44 19.33
N LEU A 127 7.79 4.01 18.22
CA LEU A 127 8.33 4.13 16.86
C LEU A 127 8.44 5.58 16.37
N LYS A 128 7.56 6.47 16.82
CA LYS A 128 7.50 7.88 16.37
C LYS A 128 8.48 8.78 17.13
N LYS A 129 9.01 8.36 18.28
CA LYS A 129 9.98 9.18 19.03
C LYS A 129 11.24 9.38 18.19
N PRO A 130 11.59 10.63 17.81
CA PRO A 130 12.89 10.90 17.20
C PRO A 130 13.97 10.61 18.25
N THR A 131 15.02 9.91 17.84
CA THR A 131 16.27 9.80 18.59
C THR A 131 16.97 11.15 18.64
#